data_AF-A0AAD4S013-F1
#
_entry.id   AF-A0AAD4S013-F1
#
_cell.length_a   1.000
_cell.length_b   1.000
_cell.length_c   1.000
_cell.angle_alpha   90.00
_cell.angle_beta   90.00
_cell.angle_gamma   90.00
#
_symmetry.space_group_name_H-M   'P 1'
#
loop_
_entity.id
_entity.type
_entity.pdbx_description
1 polymer ?
#
loop_
_entity_poly.entity_id
_entity_poly.type
_entity_poly.pdbx_seq_one_letter_code
_entity_poly.pdbx_strand_id
1 'polypeptide(L)'
;MKFLLILVKKGVKSLLAVPVSFVSEHIETLEEIDMEYKELALDSGIENWGRVPALGLISTFISDLADAVIEALPSAQAITTTEVLWKELKRVQ
;
A
#
# COMPACT_ATOMS: atom_id res chain seq x y z
N MET A 1 0.05 14.85 5.57
CA MET A 1 -0.43 16.24 5.39
C MET A 1 0.64 17.32 5.14
N LYS A 2 1.61 17.60 6.03
CA LYS A 2 2.60 18.69 5.84
C LYS A 2 3.37 18.65 4.51
N PHE A 3 3.59 17.46 3.96
CA PHE A 3 4.26 17.26 2.68
C PHE A 3 3.55 17.96 1.50
N LEU A 4 2.21 17.94 1.48
CA LEU A 4 1.40 18.54 0.41
C LEU A 4 1.65 20.05 0.28
N LEU A 5 1.65 20.75 1.42
CA LEU A 5 1.91 22.19 1.49
C LEU A 5 3.34 22.54 1.05
N ILE A 6 4.31 21.65 1.30
CA ILE A 6 5.69 21.84 0.82
C ILE A 6 5.73 21.77 -0.70
N LEU A 7 5.00 20.84 -1.32
CA LEU A 7 4.94 20.71 -2.78
C LEU A 7 4.28 21.92 -3.44
N VAL A 8 3.18 22.40 -2.87
CA VAL A 8 2.52 23.65 -3.29
C VAL A 8 3.50 24.82 -3.24
N LYS A 9 4.23 24.99 -2.15
CA LYS A 9 5.23 26.07 -2.02
C LYS A 9 6.36 25.97 -3.05
N LYS A 10 6.65 24.76 -3.53
CA LYS A 10 7.60 24.50 -4.61
C LYS A 10 7.00 24.72 -6.00
N GLY A 11 5.74 25.12 -6.10
CA GLY A 11 5.05 25.39 -7.37
C GLY A 11 4.54 24.13 -8.08
N VAL A 12 4.46 22.99 -7.39
CA VAL A 12 3.84 21.77 -7.96
C VAL A 12 2.36 22.04 -8.19
N LYS A 13 1.86 21.70 -9.38
CA LYS A 13 0.45 21.89 -9.78
C LYS A 13 -0.32 20.59 -10.02
N SER A 14 0.38 19.47 -10.12
CA SER A 14 -0.23 18.17 -10.42
C SER A 14 0.31 17.10 -9.48
N LEU A 15 -0.58 16.31 -8.88
CA LEU A 15 -0.24 15.21 -7.99
C LEU A 15 -1.02 13.95 -8.34
N LEU A 16 -0.34 12.81 -8.29
CA LEU A 16 -0.91 11.48 -8.45
C LEU A 16 -0.56 10.64 -7.21
N ALA A 17 -1.58 10.25 -6.44
CA ALA A 17 -1.42 9.36 -5.30
C ALA A 17 -1.40 7.89 -5.76
N VAL A 18 -0.45 7.11 -5.24
CA VAL A 18 -0.30 5.68 -5.56
C VAL A 18 -0.32 4.87 -4.26
N PRO A 19 -1.39 4.11 -3.99
CA PRO A 19 -1.47 3.27 -2.79
C PRO A 19 -0.66 1.98 -3.00
N VAL A 20 0.54 1.91 -2.39
CA VAL A 20 1.49 0.80 -2.61
C VAL A 20 1.42 -0.32 -1.57
N SER A 21 0.87 -0.06 -0.39
CA SER A 21 0.94 -0.97 0.75
C SER A 21 -0.18 -2.01 0.79
N PHE A 22 -1.29 -1.75 0.12
CA PHE A 22 -2.46 -2.63 0.09
C PHE A 22 -2.97 -2.81 -1.33
N VAL A 23 -3.48 -4.00 -1.60
CA VAL A 23 -3.94 -4.40 -2.94
C VAL A 23 -5.43 -4.16 -3.15
N SER A 24 -6.18 -3.85 -2.09
CA SER A 24 -7.62 -3.61 -2.11
C SER A 24 -7.95 -2.19 -1.67
N GLU A 25 -9.11 -1.68 -2.10
CA GLU A 25 -9.67 -0.44 -1.56
C GLU A 25 -10.06 -0.61 -0.08
N HIS A 26 -9.84 0.43 0.70
CA HIS A 26 -10.08 0.48 2.15
C HIS A 26 -10.28 1.95 2.57
N ILE A 27 -10.54 2.21 3.85
CA ILE A 27 -10.92 3.55 4.34
C ILE A 27 -9.86 4.61 4.01
N GLU A 28 -8.58 4.25 4.08
CA GLU A 28 -7.47 5.14 3.76
C GLU A 28 -7.46 5.57 2.28
N THR A 29 -7.88 4.71 1.34
CA THR A 29 -7.94 5.09 -0.08
C THR A 29 -9.20 5.85 -0.44
N LEU A 30 -10.36 5.41 0.06
CA LEU A 30 -11.67 5.94 -0.31
C LEU A 30 -12.06 7.21 0.46
N GLU A 31 -11.71 7.31 1.74
CA GLU A 31 -12.06 8.46 2.57
C GLU A 31 -10.86 9.41 2.67
N GLU A 32 -9.72 8.95 3.19
CA GLU A 32 -8.59 9.86 3.44
C GLU A 32 -7.99 10.41 2.14
N ILE A 33 -7.66 9.57 1.15
CA ILE A 33 -7.02 10.04 -0.07
C ILE A 33 -8.01 10.70 -1.04
N ASP A 34 -9.13 10.04 -1.33
CA ASP A 34 -10.07 10.49 -2.36
C ASP A 34 -10.93 11.68 -1.94
N MET A 35 -11.14 11.89 -0.64
CA MET A 35 -11.90 13.03 -0.12
C MET A 35 -11.01 14.00 0.65
N GLU A 36 -10.47 13.63 1.81
CA GLU A 36 -9.80 14.59 2.69
C GLU A 36 -8.55 15.21 2.05
N TYR A 37 -7.68 14.38 1.47
CA TYR A 37 -6.41 14.86 0.91
C TYR A 37 -6.60 15.53 -0.44
N LYS A 38 -7.56 15.06 -1.23
CA LYS A 38 -7.97 15.70 -2.48
C LYS A 38 -8.47 17.11 -2.21
N GLU A 39 -9.40 17.28 -1.27
CA GLU A 39 -9.94 18.60 -0.91
C GLU A 39 -8.81 19.54 -0.45
N LEU A 40 -7.99 19.08 0.49
CA LEU A 40 -6.84 19.86 0.96
C LEU A 40 -5.86 20.23 -0.15
N ALA A 41 -5.60 19.34 -1.11
CA ALA A 41 -4.69 19.58 -2.23
C ALA A 41 -5.18 20.70 -3.13
N LEU A 42 -6.45 20.60 -3.54
CA LEU A 42 -7.08 21.57 -4.42
C LEU A 42 -7.15 22.94 -3.75
N ASP A 43 -7.58 22.99 -2.49
CA ASP A 43 -7.66 24.23 -1.70
C ASP A 43 -6.28 24.87 -1.48
N SER A 44 -5.23 24.05 -1.43
CA SER A 44 -3.86 24.54 -1.26
C SER A 44 -3.22 25.02 -2.56
N GLY A 45 -3.84 24.84 -3.73
CA GLY A 45 -3.34 25.33 -5.03
C GLY A 45 -2.73 24.28 -5.96
N ILE A 46 -2.95 22.99 -5.68
CA ILE A 46 -2.83 21.92 -6.68
C ILE A 46 -4.01 22.05 -7.65
N GLU A 47 -3.74 21.94 -8.95
CA GLU A 47 -4.76 22.07 -10.00
C GLU A 47 -5.23 20.71 -10.51
N ASN A 48 -4.33 19.72 -10.55
CA ASN A 48 -4.64 18.38 -11.01
C ASN A 48 -4.36 17.37 -9.89
N TRP A 49 -5.39 16.64 -9.48
CA TRP A 49 -5.29 15.55 -8.52
C TRP A 49 -5.76 14.26 -9.15
N GLY A 50 -4.99 13.19 -8.97
CA GLY A 50 -5.39 11.85 -9.33
C GLY A 50 -5.00 10.86 -8.24
N ARG A 51 -5.67 9.71 -8.24
CA ARG A 51 -5.25 8.53 -7.49
C ARG A 51 -5.30 7.33 -8.42
N VAL A 52 -4.30 6.46 -8.33
CA VAL A 52 -4.34 5.16 -8.98
C VAL A 52 -5.25 4.23 -8.17
N PRO A 53 -6.21 3.53 -8.81
CA PRO A 53 -7.00 2.51 -8.12
C PRO A 53 -6.11 1.44 -7.49
N ALA A 54 -6.56 0.83 -6.38
CA ALA A 54 -5.94 -0.37 -5.86
C ALA A 54 -6.00 -1.50 -6.91
N LEU A 55 -5.06 -2.45 -6.83
CA LEU A 55 -4.93 -3.53 -7.81
C LEU A 55 -6.20 -4.38 -7.95
N GLY A 56 -6.91 -4.61 -6.84
CA GLY A 56 -8.22 -5.23 -6.78
C GLY A 56 -8.29 -6.52 -7.59
N LEU A 57 -9.16 -6.53 -8.61
CA LEU A 57 -9.46 -7.69 -9.44
C LEU A 57 -8.80 -7.63 -10.83
N ILE A 58 -7.71 -6.87 -10.98
CA ILE A 58 -6.95 -6.82 -12.23
C ILE A 58 -6.44 -8.23 -12.55
N SER A 59 -6.82 -8.76 -13.72
CA SER A 59 -6.49 -10.14 -14.12
C SER A 59 -5.00 -10.44 -14.09
N THR A 60 -4.15 -9.49 -14.53
CA THR A 60 -2.70 -9.69 -14.53
C THR A 60 -2.15 -9.77 -13.11
N PHE A 61 -2.65 -8.96 -12.18
CA PHE A 61 -2.26 -9.06 -10.77
C PHE A 61 -2.64 -10.41 -10.15
N ILE A 62 -3.84 -10.92 -10.44
CA ILE A 62 -4.28 -12.23 -9.95
C ILE A 62 -3.41 -13.35 -10.52
N SER A 63 -3.10 -13.30 -11.82
CA SER A 63 -2.21 -14.26 -12.47
C SER A 63 -0.80 -14.20 -11.88
N ASP A 64 -0.22 -13.01 -11.73
CA ASP A 64 1.12 -12.82 -11.16
C ASP A 64 1.18 -13.30 -9.71
N LEU A 65 0.12 -13.12 -8.92
CA LEU A 65 0.05 -13.63 -7.55
C LEU A 65 0.02 -15.17 -7.53
N ALA A 66 -0.70 -15.80 -8.46
CA ALA A 66 -0.71 -17.25 -8.59
C ALA A 66 0.68 -17.78 -8.99
N ASP A 67 1.34 -17.12 -9.93
CA ASP A 67 2.70 -17.45 -10.36
C ASP A 67 3.68 -17.30 -9.19
N ALA A 68 3.60 -16.21 -8.42
CA ALA A 68 4.43 -15.99 -7.24
C ALA A 68 4.26 -17.09 -6.18
N VAL A 69 3.03 -17.60 -5.98
CA VAL A 69 2.79 -18.74 -5.09
C VAL A 69 3.45 -20.01 -5.65
N ILE A 70 3.29 -20.30 -6.94
CA ILE A 70 3.90 -21.46 -7.59
C ILE A 70 5.42 -21.42 -7.50
N GLU A 71 6.03 -20.25 -7.71
CA GLU A 71 7.47 -20.01 -7.55
C GLU A 71 7.94 -20.22 -6.11
N ALA A 72 7.12 -19.86 -5.13
CA ALA A 72 7.45 -20.04 -3.73
C ALA A 72 7.32 -21.50 -3.25
N LEU A 73 6.47 -22.32 -3.87
CA LEU A 73 6.17 -23.71 -3.44
C LEU A 73 7.42 -24.57 -3.15
N PRO A 74 8.49 -24.59 -3.97
CA PRO A 74 9.67 -25.42 -3.71
C PRO A 74 10.43 -25.06 -2.44
N SER A 75 10.32 -23.80 -1.98
CA SER A 75 11.01 -23.30 -0.78
C SER A 75 10.07 -23.02 0.39
N ALA A 76 8.75 -23.17 0.19
CA ALA A 76 7.75 -22.94 1.20
C ALA A 76 7.90 -23.95 2.35
N GLN A 77 8.18 -23.44 3.55
CA GLN A 77 8.16 -24.21 4.78
C GLN A 77 6.94 -23.79 5.60
N ALA A 78 6.21 -24.78 6.12
CA ALA A 78 5.15 -24.50 7.07
C ALA A 78 5.75 -23.87 8.32
N ILE A 79 5.33 -22.65 8.64
CA ILE A 79 5.66 -22.04 9.94
C ILE A 79 4.79 -22.75 10.98
N THR A 80 5.36 -23.74 11.65
CA THR A 80 4.72 -24.41 12.78
C THR A 80 5.06 -23.67 14.07
N THR A 81 4.03 -23.37 14.88
CA THR A 81 4.18 -22.62 16.15
C THR A 81 5.14 -23.32 17.12
N THR A 82 5.29 -24.63 16.98
CA THR A 82 6.14 -25.49 17.80
C THR A 82 7.63 -25.11 17.69
N GLU A 83 8.15 -24.87 16.48
CA GLU A 83 9.57 -24.51 16.30
C GLU A 83 9.94 -23.14 16.88
N VAL A 84 9.01 -22.17 16.81
CA VAL A 84 9.19 -20.82 17.37
C VAL A 84 9.16 -20.87 18.90
N LEU A 85 8.19 -21.56 19.49
CA LEU A 85 8.08 -21.73 20.95
C LEU A 85 9.31 -22.44 21.54
N TRP A 86 9.83 -23.47 20.87
CA TRP A 86 11.04 -24.15 21.34
C TRP A 86 12.31 -23.31 21.19
N LYS A 87 12.42 -22.47 20.16
CA LYS A 87 13.54 -21.52 20.01
C LYS A 87 13.51 -20.41 21.06
N GLU A 88 12.33 -19.89 21.38
CA GLU A 88 12.13 -18.90 22.44
C GLU A 88 12.45 -19.49 23.81
N LEU A 89 11.90 -20.68 24.14
CA LEU A 89 12.18 -21.35 25.42
C LEU A 89 13.66 -21.63 25.65
N LYS A 90 14.41 -22.03 24.60
CA LYS A 90 15.87 -22.23 24.68
C LYS A 90 16.69 -20.94 24.81
N ARG A 91 16.10 -19.76 24.59
CA ARG A 91 16.78 -18.46 24.77
C ARG A 91 16.63 -17.90 26.18
N VAL A 92 15.67 -18.39 26.96
CA VAL A 92 15.39 -17.94 28.33
C VAL A 92 15.90 -18.94 29.38
N GLN A 93 16.63 -19.98 28.95
CA GLN A 93 17.43 -20.89 29.79
C GLN A 93 18.91 -20.68 29.50
#